data_AF-J9DNI1-F1
#
_entry.id   AF-J9DNI1-F1
#
_cell.length_a   1.000
_cell.length_b   1.000
_cell.length_c   1.000
_cell.angle_alpha   90.00
_cell.angle_beta   90.00
_cell.angle_gamma   90.00
#
_symmetry.space_group_name_H-M   'P 1'
#
loop_
_entity.id
_entity.type
_entity.pdbx_description
1 polymer ?
#
loop_
_entity_poly.entity_id
_entity_poly.type
_entity_poly.pdbx_seq_one_letter_code
_entity_poly.pdbx_strand_id
1 'polypeptide(L)'
;LENIGAEDILDRNERLILGLIWTIILRFQIDTISIPMDEESGERKHAKDALLLWCQRKTAGYANSKVENFTTSWRNGLAFNALIHSHRLA
;
A
#
# COMPACT_ATOMS: atom_id res chain seq x y z
N LEU A 1 4.73 -13.32 -14.62
CA LEU A 1 3.45 -13.06 -15.29
C LEU A 1 3.12 -14.31 -16.09
N GLU A 2 2.50 -15.30 -15.47
CA GLU A 2 2.31 -16.58 -16.15
C GLU A 2 1.01 -16.67 -16.97
N ASN A 3 0.14 -15.63 -16.97
CA ASN A 3 -1.18 -15.69 -17.61
C ASN A 3 -1.67 -14.34 -18.20
N ILE A 4 -0.79 -13.41 -18.59
CA ILE A 4 -1.21 -12.18 -19.27
C ILE A 4 -0.40 -12.03 -20.56
N GLY A 5 -1.05 -12.27 -21.70
CA GLY A 5 -0.50 -12.13 -23.04
C GLY A 5 -0.71 -10.73 -23.62
N ALA A 6 -0.11 -10.47 -24.78
CA ALA A 6 -0.33 -9.21 -25.51
C ALA A 6 -1.71 -9.19 -26.19
N GLU A 7 -2.20 -10.37 -26.58
CA GLU A 7 -3.53 -10.65 -27.09
C GLU A 7 -4.64 -10.17 -26.14
N ASP A 8 -4.46 -10.36 -24.82
CA ASP A 8 -5.45 -9.92 -23.83
C ASP A 8 -5.65 -8.39 -23.81
N ILE A 9 -4.60 -7.65 -24.18
CA ILE A 9 -4.63 -6.19 -24.30
C ILE A 9 -5.33 -5.81 -25.61
N LEU A 10 -5.00 -6.48 -26.71
CA LEU A 10 -5.61 -6.25 -28.03
C LEU A 10 -7.11 -6.55 -28.01
N ASP A 11 -7.49 -7.64 -27.35
CA ASP A 11 -8.87 -8.11 -27.20
C ASP A 11 -9.68 -7.33 -26.14
N ARG A 12 -9.06 -6.31 -25.52
CA ARG A 12 -9.66 -5.45 -24.47
C ARG A 12 -10.21 -6.24 -23.29
N ASN A 13 -9.48 -7.26 -22.83
CA ASN A 13 -9.83 -7.96 -21.61
C ASN A 13 -9.53 -7.08 -20.38
N GLU A 14 -10.52 -6.29 -19.97
CA GLU A 14 -10.40 -5.30 -18.89
C GLU A 14 -9.86 -5.90 -17.59
N ARG A 15 -10.26 -7.13 -17.24
CA ARG A 15 -9.81 -7.81 -16.02
C ARG A 15 -8.31 -8.09 -16.05
N LEU A 16 -7.79 -8.58 -17.17
CA LEU A 16 -6.37 -8.89 -17.31
C LEU A 16 -5.54 -7.62 -17.47
N ILE A 17 -6.06 -6.60 -18.16
CA ILE A 17 -5.45 -5.28 -18.24
C ILE A 17 -5.33 -4.64 -16.85
N LEU A 18 -6.38 -4.67 -16.02
CA LEU A 18 -6.32 -4.20 -14.63
C LEU A 18 -5.33 -5.03 -13.80
N GLY A 19 -5.27 -6.34 -14.00
CA GLY A 19 -4.27 -7.21 -13.36
C GLY A 19 -2.83 -6.84 -13.74
N LEU A 20 -2.60 -6.49 -15.02
CA LEU A 20 -1.29 -6.04 -15.52
C LEU A 20 -0.91 -4.69 -14.90
N ILE A 21 -1.82 -3.71 -14.93
CA ILE A 21 -1.60 -2.39 -14.32
C ILE A 21 -1.31 -2.53 -12.82
N TRP A 22 -2.09 -3.34 -12.11
CA TRP A 22 -1.86 -3.65 -10.70
C TRP A 22 -0.47 -4.24 -10.46
N THR A 23 -0.04 -5.19 -11.30
CA THR A 23 1.29 -5.81 -11.20
C THR A 23 2.39 -4.77 -11.41
N ILE A 24 2.23 -3.84 -12.36
CA ILE A 24 3.17 -2.74 -12.59
C ILE A 24 3.25 -1.83 -11.35
N ILE A 25 2.11 -1.41 -10.81
CA ILE A 25 2.05 -0.58 -9.59
C ILE A 25 2.73 -1.31 -8.42
N LEU A 26 2.40 -2.58 -8.20
CA LEU A 26 2.96 -3.39 -7.13
C LEU A 26 4.49 -3.43 -7.24
N ARG A 27 5.03 -3.75 -8.42
CA ARG A 27 6.45 -4.00 -8.62
C ARG A 27 7.33 -2.75 -8.62
N PHE A 28 6.78 -1.61 -9.03
CA PHE A 28 7.54 -0.36 -9.18
C PHE A 28 7.24 0.71 -8.12
N GLN A 29 6.12 0.62 -7.39
CA GLN A 29 5.75 1.62 -6.39
C GLN A 29 5.65 1.03 -4.97
N ILE A 30 5.16 -0.21 -4.84
CA ILE A 30 4.90 -0.80 -3.52
C ILE A 30 6.10 -1.65 -3.07
N ASP A 31 6.62 -2.55 -3.90
CA ASP A 31 7.70 -3.48 -3.54
C ASP A 31 9.02 -2.77 -3.16
N THR A 32 9.18 -1.52 -3.56
CA THR A 32 10.34 -0.68 -3.20
C THR A 32 10.27 -0.16 -1.77
N ILE A 33 9.14 -0.31 -1.07
CA ILE A 33 8.95 0.18 0.30
C ILE A 33 9.59 -0.81 1.28
N SER A 34 10.69 -0.37 1.90
CA SER A 34 11.32 -1.06 3.03
C SER A 34 11.34 -0.14 4.24
N ILE A 35 10.88 -0.64 5.39
CA ILE A 35 10.96 0.09 6.66
C ILE A 35 11.86 -0.72 7.58
N PRO A 36 12.91 -0.14 8.17
CA PRO A 36 13.67 -0.81 9.20
C PRO A 36 12.73 -1.04 10.40
N MET A 37 12.48 -2.31 10.69
CA MET A 37 11.87 -2.76 11.93
C MET A 37 12.89 -3.67 12.58
N ASP A 38 13.27 -3.31 13.81
CA ASP A 38 14.12 -4.03 14.76
C ASP A 38 15.13 -5.00 14.10
N GLU A 39 16.40 -4.60 14.10
CA GLU A 39 17.55 -5.24 13.44
C GLU A 39 17.74 -6.75 13.78
N GLU A 40 16.99 -7.27 14.73
CA GLU A 40 17.12 -8.61 15.31
C GLU A 40 16.37 -9.71 14.53
N SER A 41 15.30 -9.40 13.78
CA SER A 41 14.48 -10.45 13.16
C SER A 41 14.86 -10.82 11.72
N GLY A 42 15.57 -9.95 10.99
CA GLY A 42 16.03 -10.19 9.62
C GLY A 42 14.94 -10.47 8.57
N GLU A 43 13.66 -10.54 8.97
CA GLU A 43 12.54 -10.87 8.09
C GLU A 43 12.07 -9.61 7.36
N ARG A 44 12.29 -9.58 6.04
CA ARG A 44 11.61 -8.61 5.17
C ARG A 44 10.12 -8.95 5.17
N LYS A 45 9.33 -8.21 5.96
CA LYS A 45 7.88 -8.23 5.77
C LYS A 45 7.54 -7.82 4.34
N HIS A 46 6.45 -8.36 3.80
CA HIS A 46 5.91 -7.94 2.51
C HIS A 46 5.74 -6.42 2.50
N ALA A 47 6.09 -5.74 1.40
CA ALA A 47 6.10 -4.28 1.33
C ALA A 47 4.75 -3.62 1.67
N LYS A 48 3.65 -4.37 1.47
CA LYS A 48 2.30 -4.00 1.92
C LYS A 48 2.19 -3.88 3.45
N ASP A 49 2.78 -4.80 4.21
CA ASP A 49 2.74 -4.79 5.68
C ASP A 49 3.64 -3.69 6.23
N ALA A 50 4.78 -3.45 5.56
CA ALA A 50 5.62 -2.30 5.86
C ALA A 50 4.83 -1.00 5.67
N LEU A 51 4.18 -0.81 4.51
CA LEU A 51 3.34 0.37 4.26
C LEU A 51 2.20 0.51 5.30
N LEU A 52 1.56 -0.59 5.70
CA LEU A 52 0.51 -0.55 6.71
C LEU A 52 1.05 -0.05 8.05
N LEU A 53 2.21 -0.58 8.47
CA LEU A 53 2.84 -0.15 9.71
C LEU A 53 3.30 1.31 9.63
N TRP A 54 3.80 1.78 8.48
CA TRP A 54 4.11 3.20 8.30
C TRP A 54 2.87 4.08 8.56
N CYS A 55 1.73 3.71 7.99
CA CYS A 55 0.47 4.43 8.21
C CYS A 55 0.13 4.46 9.70
N GLN A 56 0.21 3.31 10.39
CA GLN A 56 -0.06 3.21 11.82
C GLN A 56 0.88 4.08 12.66
N ARG A 57 2.19 4.07 12.38
CA ARG A 57 3.17 4.92 13.08
C ARG A 57 2.88 6.40 12.86
N LYS A 58 2.50 6.80 11.64
CA LYS A 58 2.21 8.19 11.30
C LYS A 58 0.86 8.69 11.84
N THR A 59 -0.09 7.81 12.15
CA THR A 59 -1.40 8.18 12.70
C THR A 59 -1.59 7.84 14.18
N ALA A 60 -0.57 7.33 14.87
CA ALA A 60 -0.68 6.86 16.27
C ALA A 60 -1.20 7.93 17.25
N GLY A 61 -0.96 9.22 17.00
CA GLY A 61 -1.44 10.32 17.85
C GLY A 61 -2.88 10.79 17.59
N TYR A 62 -3.60 10.18 16.64
CA TYR A 62 -4.93 10.63 16.22
C TYR A 62 -6.01 9.66 16.72
N ALA A 63 -6.77 10.07 17.73
CA ALA A 63 -7.75 9.24 18.42
C ALA A 63 -8.77 8.52 17.50
N ASN A 64 -9.14 9.15 16.38
CA ASN A 64 -10.19 8.65 15.47
C ASN A 64 -9.62 8.01 14.18
N SER A 65 -8.32 7.74 14.10
CA SER A 65 -7.65 7.26 12.87
C SER A 65 -6.88 5.96 13.12
N LYS A 66 -7.62 4.88 13.41
CA LYS A 66 -7.06 3.53 13.52
C LYS A 66 -6.96 2.89 12.13
N VAL A 67 -5.72 2.74 11.63
CA VAL A 67 -5.45 2.13 10.32
C VAL A 67 -5.11 0.64 10.50
N GLU A 68 -6.00 -0.25 10.08
CA GLU A 68 -5.84 -1.71 10.23
C GLU A 68 -5.77 -2.43 8.88
N ASN A 69 -6.28 -1.81 7.82
CA ASN A 69 -6.28 -2.37 6.46
C ASN A 69 -6.28 -1.26 5.40
N PHE A 70 -6.18 -1.62 4.12
CA PHE A 70 -6.25 -0.70 2.97
C PHE A 70 -7.64 -0.58 2.34
N THR A 71 -8.70 -0.89 3.10
CA THR A 71 -10.10 -0.82 2.62
C THR A 71 -10.96 -0.01 3.59
N THR A 72 -11.54 -0.65 4.61
CA THR A 72 -12.52 -0.05 5.53
C THR A 72 -11.93 1.03 6.43
N SER A 73 -10.65 0.93 6.83
CA SER A 73 -10.00 1.93 7.69
C SER A 73 -9.91 3.33 7.07
N TRP A 74 -10.04 3.44 5.75
CA TRP A 74 -9.89 4.70 5.00
C TRP A 74 -11.22 5.33 4.60
N ARG A 75 -12.33 4.61 4.80
CA ARG A 75 -13.65 4.94 4.23
C ARG A 75 -14.23 6.26 4.75
N ASN A 76 -13.92 6.63 6.00
CA ASN A 76 -14.38 7.87 6.61
C ASN A 76 -13.46 9.08 6.34
N GLY A 77 -12.36 8.89 5.60
CA GLY A 77 -11.41 9.94 5.24
C GLY A 77 -10.48 10.42 6.36
N LEU A 78 -10.72 10.06 7.63
CA LEU A 78 -9.93 10.57 8.77
C LEU A 78 -8.47 10.12 8.72
N ALA A 79 -8.22 8.88 8.29
CA ALA A 79 -6.86 8.36 8.12
C ALA A 79 -6.04 9.18 7.10
N PHE A 80 -6.65 9.65 6.01
CA PHE A 80 -5.99 10.54 5.04
C PHE A 80 -5.67 11.90 5.65
N ASN A 81 -6.63 12.50 6.36
CA ASN A 81 -6.43 13.78 7.04
C ASN A 81 -5.31 13.70 8.09
N ALA A 82 -5.29 12.63 8.89
CA ALA A 82 -4.26 12.37 9.90
C ALA A 82 -2.86 12.24 9.26
N LEU A 83 -2.73 11.54 8.13
CA LEU A 83 -1.46 11.42 7.41
C LEU A 83 -0.97 12.76 6.84
N ILE A 84 -1.86 13.57 6.25
CA ILE A 84 -1.50 14.88 5.71
C ILE A 84 -1.06 15.81 6.85
N HIS A 85 -1.81 15.81 7.96
CA HIS A 85 -1.51 16.62 9.12
C HIS A 85 -0.18 16.21 9.76
N SER A 86 0.10 14.90 9.89
CA SER A 86 1.34 14.40 10.49
C SER A 86 2.60 14.67 9.65
N HIS A 87 2.47 14.90 8.34
CA HIS A 87 3.62 15.27 7.48
C HIS A 87 3.86 16.77 7.40
N ARG A 88 2.85 17.60 7.70
CA ARG A 88 2.97 19.07 7.62
C ARG A 88 3.33 19.72 8.95
N LEU A 89 3.08 19.05 10.06
CA LEU A 89 3.36 19.56 11.42
C LEU A 89 4.49 18.82 12.12
N ALA A 90 5.17 17.89 11.43
CA ALA A 90 6.38 17.23 11.90
C ALA A 90 7.63 17.97 11.43
#